data_AF-A0A7Y6BVU2-F1
#
_entry.id   AF-A0A7Y6BVU2-F1
#
_cell.length_a   1.000
_cell.length_b   1.000
_cell.length_c   1.000
_cell.angle_alpha   90.00
_cell.angle_beta   90.00
_cell.angle_gamma   90.00
#
_symmetry.space_group_name_H-M   'P 1'
#
loop_
_entity.id
_entity.type
_entity.pdbx_description
1 polymer ?
#
loop_
_entity_poly.entity_id
_entity_poly.type
_entity_poly.pdbx_seq_one_letter_code
_entity_poly.pdbx_strand_id
1 'polypeptide(L)'
;HFVGNTAGFGHGINDGRPFWTGRFSNSTMDEILFYFPGDDNWWLGSYNGSELKWNLAGNTVGFGHGINDGRPFWVGDFNGDGREDILFYFPGDNNWWIGTFTDSKLVWKIYTSNLMISHQ
;
A
#
# COMPACT_ATOMS: atom_id res chain seq x y z
N HIS A 1 -8.47 6.38 -25.85
CA HIS A 1 -7.76 5.09 -26.03
C HIS A 1 -8.06 4.22 -24.81
N PHE A 2 -8.42 2.95 -25.00
CA PHE A 2 -8.52 1.99 -23.90
C PHE A 2 -7.10 1.67 -23.41
N VAL A 3 -6.84 1.79 -22.11
CA VAL A 3 -5.51 1.62 -21.51
C VAL A 3 -5.38 0.34 -20.67
N GLY A 4 -6.32 -0.60 -20.85
CA GLY A 4 -6.34 -1.88 -20.13
C GLY A 4 -7.56 -2.06 -19.21
N ASN A 5 -7.67 -3.25 -18.63
CA ASN A 5 -8.63 -3.61 -17.59
C ASN A 5 -7.90 -4.29 -16.42
N THR A 6 -8.65 -4.74 -15.42
CA THR A 6 -8.14 -5.52 -14.29
C THR A 6 -8.27 -7.03 -14.52
N ALA A 7 -8.20 -7.51 -15.79
CA ALA A 7 -8.26 -8.94 -16.08
C ALA A 7 -7.14 -9.69 -15.33
N GLY A 8 -7.49 -10.80 -14.67
CA GLY A 8 -6.64 -11.47 -13.67
C GLY A 8 -6.99 -11.11 -12.22
N PHE A 9 -7.56 -9.93 -11.98
CA PHE A 9 -8.21 -9.50 -10.72
C PHE A 9 -9.74 -9.40 -10.87
N GLY A 10 -10.27 -9.81 -12.04
CA GLY A 10 -11.58 -9.47 -12.58
C GLY A 10 -12.78 -9.66 -11.64
N HIS A 11 -13.79 -8.82 -11.84
CA HIS A 11 -15.08 -8.75 -11.12
C HIS A 11 -15.04 -8.48 -9.61
N GLY A 12 -13.90 -8.69 -8.93
CA GLY A 12 -13.77 -8.48 -7.48
C GLY A 12 -13.43 -7.06 -7.04
N ILE A 13 -12.98 -6.20 -7.95
CA ILE A 13 -12.54 -4.83 -7.62
C ILE A 13 -13.70 -3.84 -7.38
N ASN A 14 -14.93 -4.19 -7.76
CA ASN A 14 -16.13 -3.40 -7.49
C ASN A 14 -16.75 -3.70 -6.11
N ASP A 15 -15.95 -4.19 -5.16
CA ASP A 15 -16.38 -4.52 -3.80
C ASP A 15 -16.28 -3.35 -2.82
N GLY A 16 -15.99 -2.15 -3.34
CA GLY A 16 -15.84 -0.93 -2.54
C GLY A 16 -14.49 -0.81 -1.83
N ARG A 17 -13.52 -1.70 -2.12
CA ARG A 17 -12.16 -1.55 -1.59
C ARG A 17 -11.54 -0.21 -2.02
N PRO A 18 -10.72 0.41 -1.16
CA PRO A 18 -10.04 1.64 -1.50
C PRO A 18 -9.02 1.44 -2.62
N PHE A 19 -8.93 2.45 -3.48
CA PHE A 19 -7.84 2.68 -4.42
C PHE A 19 -7.15 3.97 -4.03
N TRP A 20 -5.83 3.96 -4.03
CA TRP A 20 -5.03 5.14 -3.75
C TRP A 20 -4.24 5.54 -4.99
N THR A 21 -4.18 6.84 -5.25
CA THR A 21 -3.41 7.45 -6.34
C THR A 21 -2.29 8.28 -5.75
N GLY A 22 -1.07 8.11 -6.24
CA GLY A 22 0.09 8.86 -5.75
C GLY A 22 1.41 8.36 -6.34
N ARG A 23 2.50 9.05 -6.01
CA ARG A 23 3.88 8.70 -6.38
C ARG A 23 4.49 7.71 -5.38
N PHE A 24 4.06 6.45 -5.47
CA PHE A 24 4.54 5.41 -4.57
C PHE A 24 5.99 5.00 -4.84
N SER A 25 6.34 4.74 -6.10
CA SER A 25 7.67 4.26 -6.48
C SER A 25 8.63 5.38 -6.91
N ASN A 26 9.76 5.01 -7.50
CA ASN A 26 10.70 5.97 -8.11
C ASN A 26 10.16 6.61 -9.41
N SER A 27 8.92 6.31 -9.79
CA SER A 27 8.23 6.97 -10.90
C SER A 27 8.09 8.49 -10.65
N THR A 28 8.16 9.26 -11.74
CA THR A 28 7.80 10.68 -11.73
C THR A 28 6.31 10.92 -11.98
N MET A 29 5.58 9.87 -12.37
CA MET A 29 4.15 9.88 -12.61
C MET A 29 3.42 9.22 -11.45
N ASP A 30 2.19 9.67 -11.19
CA ASP A 30 1.29 9.03 -10.25
C ASP A 30 0.95 7.61 -10.71
N GLU A 31 0.77 6.73 -9.72
CA GLU A 31 0.48 5.32 -9.86
C GLU A 31 -0.79 4.99 -9.07
N ILE A 32 -1.35 3.80 -9.30
CA ILE A 32 -2.53 3.31 -8.59
C ILE A 32 -2.12 2.15 -7.68
N LEU A 33 -2.39 2.26 -6.39
CA LEU A 33 -2.16 1.20 -5.41
C LEU A 33 -3.50 0.69 -4.87
N PHE A 34 -3.61 -0.62 -4.69
CA PHE A 34 -4.69 -1.22 -3.91
C PHE A 34 -4.22 -2.47 -3.18
N TYR A 35 -4.94 -2.80 -2.12
CA TYR A 35 -4.82 -4.07 -1.40
C TYR A 35 -5.94 -5.02 -1.82
N PHE A 36 -5.63 -6.30 -2.01
CA PHE A 36 -6.60 -7.33 -2.33
C PHE A 36 -6.76 -8.32 -1.17
N PRO A 37 -7.89 -8.27 -0.45
CA PRO A 37 -8.18 -9.20 0.65
C PRO A 37 -8.16 -10.69 0.27
N GLY A 38 -8.43 -11.01 -1.00
CA GLY A 38 -8.52 -12.40 -1.46
C GLY A 38 -7.18 -13.14 -1.48
N ASP A 39 -6.05 -12.43 -1.57
CA ASP A 39 -4.70 -13.02 -1.64
C ASP A 39 -3.70 -12.34 -0.69
N ASP A 40 -4.17 -11.43 0.16
CA ASP A 40 -3.37 -10.59 1.06
C ASP A 40 -2.23 -9.80 0.38
N ASN A 41 -2.36 -9.52 -0.91
CA ASN A 41 -1.35 -8.81 -1.69
C ASN A 41 -1.72 -7.35 -1.96
N TRP A 42 -0.67 -6.54 -2.08
CA TRP A 42 -0.72 -5.16 -2.55
C TRP A 42 -0.28 -5.13 -4.01
N TRP A 43 -0.99 -4.37 -4.83
CA TRP A 43 -0.80 -4.30 -6.27
C TRP A 43 -0.60 -2.86 -6.72
N LEU A 44 0.52 -2.60 -7.40
CA LEU A 44 0.86 -1.29 -7.95
C LEU A 44 0.65 -1.30 -9.46
N GLY A 45 -0.18 -0.39 -9.94
CA GLY A 45 -0.45 -0.14 -11.34
C GLY A 45 0.29 1.10 -11.82
N SER A 46 1.18 0.92 -12.79
CA SER A 46 1.93 2.02 -13.40
C SER A 46 1.62 2.08 -14.90
N TYR A 47 1.42 3.29 -15.43
CA TYR A 47 1.20 3.46 -16.87
C TYR A 47 2.53 3.40 -17.62
N ASN A 48 2.66 2.47 -18.56
CA ASN A 48 3.91 2.26 -19.30
C ASN A 48 3.95 2.98 -20.67
N GLY A 49 3.01 3.89 -20.93
CA GLY A 49 2.87 4.58 -22.23
C GLY A 49 1.89 3.93 -23.21
N SER A 50 1.40 2.73 -22.91
CA SER A 50 0.36 2.04 -23.69
C SER A 50 -0.77 1.54 -22.80
N GLU A 51 -0.44 0.92 -21.68
CA GLU A 51 -1.38 0.29 -20.76
C GLU A 51 -1.00 0.50 -19.30
N LEU A 52 -1.98 0.29 -18.40
CA LEU A 52 -1.70 0.10 -16.97
C LEU A 52 -1.13 -1.30 -16.77
N LYS A 53 0.12 -1.35 -16.30
CA LYS A 53 0.78 -2.60 -15.91
C LYS A 53 0.71 -2.78 -14.41
N TRP A 54 0.09 -3.87 -13.97
CA TRP A 54 0.00 -4.26 -12.56
C TRP A 54 1.18 -5.12 -12.14
N ASN A 55 1.82 -4.77 -11.03
CA ASN A 55 2.91 -5.53 -10.42
C ASN A 55 2.58 -5.81 -8.95
N LEU A 56 2.96 -7.00 -8.46
CA LEU A 56 2.89 -7.31 -7.03
C LEU A 56 3.82 -6.34 -6.28
N ALA A 57 3.26 -5.46 -5.46
CA ALA A 57 3.99 -4.49 -4.67
C ALA A 57 4.49 -5.09 -3.35
N GLY A 58 3.68 -5.92 -2.69
CA GLY A 58 4.05 -6.55 -1.44
C GLY A 58 2.90 -7.41 -0.91
N ASN A 59 3.05 -7.93 0.29
CA ASN A 59 2.00 -8.68 0.97
C ASN A 59 1.93 -8.28 2.44
N THR A 60 0.80 -8.56 3.07
CA THR A 60 0.58 -8.38 4.51
C THR A 60 0.25 -9.71 5.19
N VAL A 61 0.56 -10.84 4.55
CA VAL A 61 0.26 -12.19 5.08
C VAL A 61 0.90 -12.44 6.45
N GLY A 62 2.04 -11.80 6.76
CA GLY A 62 2.71 -11.90 8.06
C GLY A 62 1.94 -11.25 9.22
N PHE A 63 0.98 -10.38 8.91
CA PHE A 63 0.00 -9.81 9.86
C PHE A 63 -1.26 -10.71 9.97
N GLY A 64 -1.26 -11.84 9.27
CA GLY A 64 -2.41 -12.72 9.03
C GLY A 64 -3.47 -12.10 8.14
N HIS A 65 -4.54 -12.86 7.87
CA HIS A 65 -5.79 -12.28 7.35
C HIS A 65 -6.40 -11.22 8.29
N GLY A 66 -5.80 -10.98 9.46
CA GLY A 66 -6.23 -9.99 10.43
C GLY A 66 -6.19 -8.56 9.94
N ILE A 67 -5.63 -8.26 8.76
CA ILE A 67 -5.71 -6.94 8.14
C ILE A 67 -7.01 -6.74 7.33
N ASN A 68 -7.77 -7.82 7.08
CA ASN A 68 -9.07 -7.83 6.42
C ASN A 68 -10.26 -7.56 7.36
N ASP A 69 -10.03 -6.86 8.47
CA ASP A 69 -11.05 -6.58 9.49
C ASP A 69 -11.77 -5.23 9.29
N GLY A 70 -11.60 -4.63 8.11
CA GLY A 70 -12.19 -3.33 7.76
C GLY A 70 -11.47 -2.13 8.36
N ARG A 71 -10.29 -2.32 8.95
CA ARG A 71 -9.47 -1.19 9.42
C ARG A 71 -9.11 -0.24 8.27
N PRO A 72 -8.97 1.06 8.56
CA PRO A 72 -8.46 2.00 7.58
C PRO A 72 -6.98 1.78 7.29
N PHE A 73 -6.62 2.06 6.04
CA PHE A 73 -5.26 2.39 5.65
C PHE A 73 -5.20 3.87 5.31
N TRP A 74 -4.15 4.53 5.75
CA TRP A 74 -3.87 5.91 5.38
C TRP A 74 -2.72 5.94 4.38
N VAL A 75 -2.81 6.84 3.42
CA VAL A 75 -1.78 7.03 2.39
C VAL A 75 -1.36 8.50 2.38
N GLY A 76 -0.05 8.72 2.37
CA GLY A 76 0.56 10.04 2.34
C GLY A 76 2.07 9.96 2.59
N ASP A 77 2.79 11.04 2.31
CA ASP A 77 4.22 11.15 2.61
C ASP A 77 4.42 11.34 4.12
N PHE A 78 4.53 10.23 4.86
CA PHE A 78 4.64 10.23 6.32
C PHE A 78 6.11 10.29 6.78
N ASN A 79 7.03 9.90 5.92
CA ASN A 79 8.46 9.85 6.21
C ASN A 79 9.24 11.08 5.67
N GLY A 80 8.63 11.89 4.80
CA GLY A 80 9.19 13.12 4.24
C GLY A 80 10.11 12.94 3.03
N ASP A 81 10.08 11.78 2.36
CA ASP A 81 10.94 11.48 1.20
C ASP A 81 10.36 11.92 -0.15
N GLY A 82 9.17 12.52 -0.14
CA GLY A 82 8.49 13.01 -1.34
C GLY A 82 7.75 11.92 -2.13
N ARG A 83 7.58 10.72 -1.56
CA ARG A 83 6.74 9.63 -2.07
C ARG A 83 5.68 9.26 -1.04
N GLU A 84 4.60 8.66 -1.51
CA GLU A 84 3.50 8.24 -0.66
C GLU A 84 3.83 6.92 0.05
N ASP A 85 3.63 6.92 1.36
CA ASP A 85 3.73 5.79 2.25
C ASP A 85 2.33 5.23 2.60
N ILE A 86 2.30 4.02 3.15
CA ILE A 86 1.09 3.37 3.67
C ILE A 86 1.21 3.27 5.19
N LEU A 87 0.23 3.75 5.94
CA LEU A 87 0.20 3.64 7.40
C LEU A 87 -1.04 2.87 7.85
N PHE A 88 -0.88 1.96 8.81
CA PHE A 88 -2.00 1.31 9.50
C PHE A 88 -1.64 0.91 10.93
N TYR A 89 -2.66 0.72 11.77
CA TYR A 89 -2.51 0.16 13.11
C TYR A 89 -2.73 -1.36 13.08
N PHE A 90 -1.88 -2.12 13.77
CA PHE A 90 -2.00 -3.56 13.91
C PHE A 90 -2.32 -3.95 15.37
N PRO A 91 -3.58 -4.29 15.71
CA PRO A 91 -3.96 -4.72 17.05
C PRO A 91 -3.24 -5.99 17.53
N GLY A 92 -2.77 -6.84 16.61
CA GLY A 92 -2.10 -8.09 16.97
C GLY A 92 -0.76 -7.89 17.69
N ASP A 93 -0.10 -6.74 17.51
CA ASP A 93 1.12 -6.37 18.23
C ASP A 93 1.06 -4.98 18.90
N ASN A 94 -0.09 -4.31 18.81
CA ASN A 94 -0.35 -2.96 19.30
C ASN A 94 0.54 -1.87 18.71
N ASN A 95 1.07 -2.06 17.50
CA ASN A 95 1.95 -1.08 16.86
C ASN A 95 1.32 -0.42 15.62
N TRP A 96 1.84 0.76 15.29
CA TRP A 96 1.65 1.38 13.99
C TRP A 96 2.73 0.87 13.03
N TRP A 97 2.31 0.54 11.81
CA TRP A 97 3.17 0.03 10.76
C TRP A 97 3.15 0.96 9.56
N ILE A 98 4.34 1.30 9.07
CA ILE A 98 4.55 2.07 7.85
C ILE A 98 5.09 1.16 6.75
N GLY A 99 4.49 1.24 5.57
CA GLY A 99 4.95 0.62 4.34
C GLY A 99 5.54 1.68 3.44
N THR A 100 6.84 1.54 3.15
CA THR A 100 7.57 2.41 2.22
C THR A 100 7.95 1.61 0.99
N PHE A 101 7.97 2.24 -0.19
CA PHE A 101 8.46 1.57 -1.39
C PHE A 101 9.99 1.60 -1.49
N THR A 102 10.59 0.45 -1.76
CA THR A 102 12.01 0.30 -2.12
C THR A 102 12.07 -0.62 -3.34
N ASP A 103 12.67 -0.15 -4.43
CA ASP A 103 12.76 -0.89 -5.69
C ASP A 103 11.41 -1.46 -6.18
N SER A 104 10.35 -0.64 -6.12
CA SER A 104 8.96 -0.99 -6.47
C SER A 104 8.33 -2.08 -5.61
N LYS A 105 8.88 -2.35 -4.42
CA LYS A 105 8.32 -3.26 -3.41
C LYS A 105 8.02 -2.54 -2.11
N LEU A 106 6.91 -2.91 -1.48
CA LEU A 106 6.58 -2.46 -0.13
C LEU A 106 7.48 -3.16 0.89
N VAL A 107 8.06 -2.36 1.77
CA VAL A 107 8.82 -2.79 2.93
C VAL A 107 8.12 -2.24 4.16
N TRP A 108 7.67 -3.14 5.04
CA TRP A 108 6.97 -2.79 6.28
C TRP A 108 7.94 -2.60 7.43
N LYS A 109 7.76 -1.51 8.18
CA LYS A 109 8.53 -1.19 9.39
C LYS A 109 7.59 -0.69 10.48
N ILE A 110 7.96 -0.88 11.74
CA ILE A 110 7.24 -0.27 12.84
C ILE A 110 7.48 1.24 12.79
N TYR A 111 6.42 2.03 12.87
CA TYR A 111 6.49 3.47 13.02
C TYR A 111 6.64 3.81 14.50
N THR A 112 7.86 3.69 15.03
CA THR A 112 8.18 4.21 16.37
C THR A 112 8.70 5.63 16.24
N SER A 113 8.09 6.57 16.96
CA SER A 113 8.79 7.82 17.26
C SER A 113 9.93 7.49 18.21
N ASN A 114 11.16 7.91 17.92
CA ASN A 114 12.27 7.92 18.88
C ASN A 114 12.05 8.91 20.05
N LEU A 115 10.81 9.31 20.32
CA LEU A 115 10.45 10.36 21.26
C LEU A 115 9.52 9.84 22.37
N MET A 116 9.92 8.75 23.02
CA MET A 116 9.53 8.50 24.41
C MET A 116 10.74 8.07 25.22
N ILE A 117 11.70 8.98 25.36
CA ILE A 117 12.48 9.10 26.59
C ILE A 117 12.27 10.53 27.11
N SER A 118 11.97 10.61 28.40
CA SER A 118 11.69 11.79 29.21
C SER A 118 10.26 12.35 29.13
N HIS A 119 9.38 11.79 29.97
CA HIS A 119 8.85 12.58 31.07
C HIS A 119 8.98 11.77 32.36
N GLN A 120 9.38 12.47 33.42
CA GLN A 120 9.75 11.99 34.75
C GLN A 120 8.71 11.11 35.42
#